data_AF-A0A2W0B8W6-F1
#
_entry.id   AF-A0A2W0B8W6-F1
#
_cell.length_a   1.000
_cell.length_b   1.000
_cell.length_c   1.000
_cell.angle_alpha   90.00
_cell.angle_beta   90.00
_cell.angle_gamma   90.00
#
_symmetry.space_group_name_H-M   'P 1'
#
loop_
_entity.id
_entity.type
_entity.pdbx_description
1 polymer ?
#
loop_
_entity_poly.entity_id
_entity_poly.type
_entity_poly.pdbx_seq_one_letter_code
_entity_poly.pdbx_strand_id
1 'polypeptide(L)' 'MITDCHVHIQPVEMFKPAALAVMKKKRANFDEIVEFCHSPKKFLHHLDQIGIDRAVLINYVAPELMGFTPEVNEF' A
#
# COMPACT_ATOMS: atom_id res chain seq x y z
N MET A 1 12.63 -3.43 19.10
CA MET A 1 12.55 -3.78 17.66
C MET A 1 11.21 -4.45 17.39
N ILE A 2 10.34 -3.78 16.65
CA ILE A 2 9.02 -4.23 16.22
C ILE A 2 9.06 -4.39 14.69
N THR A 3 8.49 -5.48 14.19
CA THR A 3 8.40 -5.76 12.76
C THR A 3 6.94 -5.88 12.38
N ASP A 4 6.48 -5.05 11.45
CA ASP A 4 5.18 -5.26 10.82
C ASP A 4 5.34 -6.30 9.72
N CYS A 5 4.68 -7.45 9.88
CA CYS A 5 4.81 -8.57 8.96
C CYS A 5 3.82 -8.52 7.80
N HIS A 6 2.95 -7.50 7.71
CA HIS A 6 1.91 -7.44 6.69
C HIS A 6 1.63 -6.00 6.25
N VAL A 7 2.45 -5.50 5.32
CA VAL A 7 2.24 -4.20 4.68
C VAL A 7 2.08 -4.37 3.17
N HIS A 8 1.14 -3.61 2.60
CA HIS A 8 0.98 -3.50 1.14
C HIS A 8 1.42 -2.09 0.70
N ILE A 9 2.52 -2.02 -0.05
CA ILE A 9 2.95 -0.86 -0.83
C ILE A 9 2.77 -1.26 -2.30
N GLN A 10 1.86 -0.59 -3.01
CA GLN A 10 1.39 -1.04 -4.32
C GLN A 10 0.90 0.15 -5.17
N PRO A 11 0.93 0.06 -6.51
CA PRO A 11 0.48 1.14 -7.38
C PRO A 11 -1.04 1.20 -7.36
N VAL A 12 -1.58 2.21 -6.68
CA VAL A 12 -3.02 2.38 -6.45
C VAL A 12 -3.81 2.60 -7.75
N GLU A 13 -3.11 2.98 -8.83
CA GLU A 13 -3.65 3.15 -10.17
C GLU A 13 -4.10 1.83 -10.80
N MET A 14 -3.56 0.69 -10.35
CA MET A 14 -3.96 -0.64 -10.84
C MET A 14 -5.28 -1.13 -10.24
N PHE A 15 -5.82 -0.45 -9.21
CA PHE A 15 -7.12 -0.83 -8.68
C PHE A 15 -8.21 -0.69 -9.74
N LYS A 16 -9.11 -1.68 -9.80
CA LYS A 16 -10.38 -1.53 -10.48
C LYS A 16 -11.18 -0.36 -9.88
N PRO A 17 -11.94 0.39 -10.68
CA PRO A 17 -12.66 1.58 -10.20
C PRO A 17 -13.53 1.34 -8.97
N ALA A 18 -14.24 0.20 -8.91
CA ALA A 18 -15.09 -0.15 -7.78
C ALA A 18 -14.28 -0.42 -6.49
N ALA A 19 -13.14 -1.10 -6.60
CA ALA A 19 -12.25 -1.37 -5.47
C ALA A 19 -11.61 -0.07 -4.95
N LEU A 20 -11.13 0.78 -5.87
CA LEU A 20 -10.58 2.10 -5.53
C LEU A 20 -11.61 2.99 -4.82
N ALA A 21 -12.85 2.98 -5.28
CA ALA A 21 -13.94 3.74 -4.64
C ALA A 21 -14.19 3.27 -3.20
N VAL A 22 -14.15 1.96 -2.94
CA VAL A 22 -14.26 1.42 -1.58
C VAL A 22 -13.09 1.85 -0.71
N MET A 23 -11.86 1.79 -1.22
CA MET A 23 -10.67 2.23 -0.50
C MET A 23 -10.75 3.72 -0.11
N LYS A 24 -11.08 4.59 -1.07
CA LYS A 24 -11.27 6.03 -0.84
C LYS A 24 -12.37 6.31 0.19
N LYS A 25 -13.47 5.55 0.15
CA LYS A 25 -14.58 5.71 1.11
C LYS A 25 -14.22 5.23 2.51
N LYS A 26 -13.41 4.18 2.65
CA LYS A 26 -13.13 3.52 3.93
C LYS A 26 -11.89 4.05 4.64
N ARG A 27 -10.95 4.68 3.92
CA ARG A 27 -9.71 5.21 4.48
C ARG A 27 -9.77 6.74 4.50
N ALA A 28 -9.96 7.32 5.68
CA ALA A 28 -9.99 8.78 5.84
C ALA A 28 -8.65 9.44 5.45
N ASN A 29 -7.54 8.70 5.58
CA ASN A 29 -6.19 9.12 5.18
C ASN A 29 -5.76 8.52 3.83
N PHE A 30 -6.69 8.34 2.89
CA PHE A 30 -6.38 7.72 1.60
C PHE A 30 -5.23 8.42 0.87
N ASP A 31 -5.23 9.75 0.81
CA ASP A 31 -4.19 10.50 0.09
C ASP A 31 -2.80 10.28 0.70
N GLU A 32 -2.70 10.22 2.03
CA GLU A 32 -1.45 9.89 2.73
C GLU A 32 -0.97 8.46 2.40
N ILE A 33 -1.89 7.49 2.34
CA ILE A 33 -1.56 6.11 1.94
C ILE A 33 -1.01 6.09 0.50
N VAL A 34 -1.59 6.87 -0.41
CA VAL A 34 -1.06 7.00 -1.78
C VAL A 34 0.35 7.57 -1.76
N GLU A 35 0.63 8.58 -0.93
CA GLU A 35 1.97 9.13 -0.81
C GLU A 35 3.00 8.10 -0.32
N PHE A 36 2.62 7.23 0.62
CA PHE A 36 3.48 6.14 1.07
C PHE A 36 3.78 5.15 -0.05
N CYS A 37 2.79 4.87 -0.91
CA CYS A 37 2.98 3.97 -2.04
C CYS A 37 3.99 4.53 -3.06
N HIS A 38 4.04 5.85 -3.27
CA HIS A 38 4.96 6.46 -4.24
C HIS A 38 6.27 7.00 -3.65
N SER A 39 6.43 7.01 -2.31
CA SER A 39 7.61 7.57 -1.67
C SER A 39 8.09 6.68 -0.51
N PRO A 40 9.12 5.85 -0.75
CA PRO A 40 9.74 5.05 0.30
C PRO A 40 10.21 5.91 1.49
N LYS A 41 10.66 7.15 1.23
CA LYS A 41 11.07 8.07 2.30
C LYS A 41 9.91 8.48 3.21
N LYS A 42 8.75 8.81 2.64
CA LYS A 42 7.56 9.15 3.43
C LYS A 42 7.04 7.95 4.21
N PHE A 43 7.06 6.76 3.60
CA PHE A 43 6.70 5.53 4.29
C PHE A 43 7.64 5.23 5.47
N LEU A 44 8.97 5.32 5.28
CA LEU A 44 9.93 5.13 6.37
C LEU A 44 9.73 6.15 7.50
N HIS A 45 9.49 7.43 7.15
CA HIS A 45 9.21 8.46 8.16
C HIS A 45 7.95 8.12 8.97
N HIS A 46 6.91 7.60 8.32
CA HIS A 46 5.72 7.12 9.02
C HIS A 46 6.05 5.98 9.98
N LEU A 47 6.82 4.97 9.53
CA LEU A 47 7.25 3.86 10.39
C LEU A 47 8.02 4.35 11.63
N ASP A 48 8.93 5.31 11.46
CA ASP A 48 9.66 5.93 12.58
C ASP A 48 8.70 6.60 13.58
N GLN A 49 7.71 7.34 13.08
CA GLN A 49 6.73 8.04 13.92
C GLN A 49 5.87 7.10 14.75
N ILE A 50 5.55 5.91 14.23
CA ILE A 50 4.71 4.91 14.92
C ILE A 50 5.53 3.85 15.67
N GLY A 51 6.87 3.94 15.66
CA GLY A 51 7.76 3.04 16.39
C GLY A 51 7.91 1.65 15.76
N ILE A 52 7.77 1.53 14.44
CA ILE A 52 8.01 0.29 13.69
C ILE A 52 9.40 0.34 13.05
N ASP A 53 10.26 -0.63 13.37
CA ASP A 53 11.65 -0.62 12.90
C ASP A 53 11.81 -1.16 11.47
N ARG A 54 10.92 -2.05 11.04
CA ARG A 54 10.93 -2.64 9.69
C ARG A 54 9.58 -3.23 9.32
N ALA A 55 9.31 -3.30 8.02
CA ALA A 55 8.10 -3.89 7.47
C ALA A 55 8.42 -4.97 6.43
N VAL A 56 7.60 -6.02 6.39
CA VAL A 56 7.55 -6.98 5.29
C VAL A 56 6.52 -6.48 4.28
N LEU A 57 6.97 -6.25 3.05
CA LEU A 57 6.09 -5.87 1.95
C LEU A 57 5.54 -7.13 1.28
N ILE A 58 4.21 -7.20 1.21
CA ILE A 58 3.49 -8.31 0.59
C ILE A 58 2.83 -7.79 -0.69
N ASN A 59 3.15 -8.43 -1.80
CA ASN A 59 2.46 -8.18 -3.06
C ASN A 59 1.27 -9.10 -3.20
N TYR A 60 0.19 -8.61 -3.82
CA TYR A 60 -1.05 -9.35 -3.98
C TYR A 60 -1.52 -9.28 -5.43
N VAL A 61 -1.31 -10.38 -6.16
CA VAL A 61 -1.78 -10.53 -7.54
C VAL A 61 -3.23 -11.03 -7.52
N ALA A 62 -4.15 -10.19 -7.98
CA ALA A 62 -5.58 -10.47 -8.05
C ALA A 62 -6.25 -9.66 -9.18
N PRO A 63 -5.95 -9.98 -10.45
CA PRO A 63 -6.37 -9.15 -11.58
C PRO A 63 -7.89 -9.13 -11.78
N GLU A 64 -8.59 -10.22 -11.47
CA GLU A 64 -10.03 -10.35 -11.66
C GLU A 64 -10.83 -9.62 -10.56
N LEU A 65 -10.26 -9.48 -9.36
CA LEU A 65 -10.95 -8.88 -8.22
C LEU A 65 -10.49 -7.44 -7.96
N MET A 66 -9.19 -7.24 -7.74
CA MET A 66 -8.63 -5.96 -7.35
C MET A 66 -8.10 -5.17 -8.56
N GLY A 67 -7.63 -5.86 -9.60
CA GLY A 67 -6.98 -5.25 -10.77
C GLY A 67 -5.45 -5.35 -10.76
N PHE A 68 -4.86 -5.86 -9.67
CA PHE A 68 -3.42 -6.11 -9.58
C PHE A 68 -3.00 -7.30 -10.43
N THR A 69 -2.35 -7.01 -11.55
CA THR A 69 -1.71 -7.99 -12.43
C THR A 69 -0.31 -8.35 -11.89
N PRO A 70 0.40 -9.36 -12.44
CA PRO A 70 1.73 -9.75 -11.98
C PRO A 70 2.77 -8.62 -11.91
N GLU A 71 2.59 -7.56 -12.68
CA GLU A 71 3.40 -6.33 -12.72
C GLU A 71 3.48 -5.63 -11.36
N VAL A 72 2.55 -5.89 -10.44
CA VAL A 72 2.63 -5.41 -9.04
C VAL A 72 3.93 -5.81 -8.33
N ASN A 73 4.58 -6.88 -8.78
CA ASN A 73 5.82 -7.36 -8.16
C ASN A 73 7.05 -6.54 -8.51
N GLU A 74 6.98 -5.73 -9.56
CA GLU A 74 8.09 -4.88 -10.03
C GLU A 74 7.98 -3.43 -9.52
N PHE A 75 6.96 -3.15 -8.70
CA PHE A 75 6.68 -1.81 -8.17
C PHE A 75 7.63 -1.41 -7.05
#